data_AF-A0A7J3W5K9-F1
#
_entry.id   AF-A0A7J3W5K9-F1
#
_cell.length_a   1.000
_cell.length_b   1.000
_cell.length_c   1.000
_cell.angle_alpha   90.00
_cell.angle_beta   90.00
_cell.angle_gamma   90.00
#
_symmetry.space_group_name_H-M   'P 1'
#
loop_
_entity.id
_entity.type
_entity.pdbx_description
1 polymer ?
#
loop_
_entity_poly.entity_id
_entity_poly.type
_entity_poly.pdbx_seq_one_letter_code
_entity_poly.pdbx_strand_id
1 'polypeptide(L)'
;MEFEVVEAKKWKEAGFDPYEAKKWKDFGFEVEIAREWKRVVDEPSEVTEWIDKMLTPSQARRWKEAGFRAEEADKLLNAGIECEKAKELKEKKIDLNRIIEKNRNSLEKSSKKIHKAIFPLLVGILHILTFFPILNVVLLRQGQNSILLNNAMLPLAILIMVALLGAFVGKRFKQHKNFYTVLLLTIYSTFLLLNASLFLVLSKIDAAEVIAGLFLYPIVAISLAKVSSVEKRDEEEKNKALIRWLKIYSVLFTLLIATGYGLLSIVFNSSSLEVFRNNIVMFHFFRLFVYLTYLFVCAGFVSFIVKALSDEK
;
A
#
# COMPACT_ATOMS: atom_id res chain seq x y z
N MET A 1 -46.18 18.17 2.59
CA MET A 1 -45.73 17.48 1.38
C MET A 1 -46.95 16.79 0.80
N GLU A 2 -47.37 17.21 -0.39
CA GLU A 2 -48.51 16.60 -1.10
C GLU A 2 -47.98 15.47 -2.00
N PHE A 3 -48.77 14.41 -2.17
CA PHE A 3 -48.47 13.36 -3.14
C PHE A 3 -49.07 13.77 -4.48
N GLU A 4 -48.33 13.61 -5.57
CA GLU A 4 -48.96 13.58 -6.89
C GLU A 4 -49.87 12.36 -6.99
N VAL A 5 -50.99 12.49 -7.71
CA VAL A 5 -52.03 11.44 -7.81
C VAL A 5 -51.46 10.09 -8.24
N VAL A 6 -50.48 10.09 -9.16
CA VAL A 6 -49.80 8.89 -9.65
C VAL A 6 -48.96 8.24 -8.54
N GLU A 7 -48.26 9.04 -7.75
CA GLU A 7 -47.43 8.56 -6.66
C GLU A 7 -48.28 7.99 -5.52
N ALA A 8 -49.35 8.68 -5.13
CA ALA A 8 -50.31 8.21 -4.13
C ALA A 8 -50.90 6.84 -4.50
N LYS A 9 -51.19 6.63 -5.80
CA LYS A 9 -51.67 5.35 -6.32
C LYS A 9 -50.63 4.24 -6.12
N LYS A 10 -49.34 4.50 -6.42
CA LYS A 10 -48.26 3.52 -6.22
C LYS A 10 -48.10 3.11 -4.75
N TRP A 11 -48.11 4.07 -3.83
CA TRP A 11 -48.02 3.79 -2.38
C TRP A 11 -49.18 2.94 -1.89
N LYS A 12 -50.41 3.26 -2.35
CA LYS A 12 -51.59 2.47 -2.05
C LYS A 12 -51.50 1.05 -2.61
N GLU A 13 -51.07 0.89 -3.85
CA GLU A 13 -50.88 -0.42 -4.50
C GLU A 13 -49.78 -1.27 -3.81
N ALA A 14 -48.77 -0.61 -3.25
CA ALA A 14 -47.74 -1.25 -2.42
C ALA A 14 -48.22 -1.61 -1.00
N GLY A 15 -49.48 -1.30 -0.66
CA GLY A 15 -50.12 -1.68 0.59
C GLY A 15 -49.82 -0.73 1.75
N PHE A 16 -49.43 0.52 1.47
CA PHE A 16 -49.25 1.57 2.48
C PHE A 16 -50.53 2.38 2.62
N ASP A 17 -50.93 2.66 3.86
CA ASP A 17 -51.92 3.70 4.10
C ASP A 17 -51.29 5.10 3.89
N PRO A 18 -52.11 6.17 3.74
CA PRO A 18 -51.58 7.51 3.48
C PRO A 18 -50.61 8.04 4.56
N TYR A 19 -50.79 7.63 5.82
CA TYR A 19 -49.95 8.09 6.93
C TYR A 19 -48.60 7.35 6.93
N GLU A 20 -48.62 6.03 6.75
CA GLU A 20 -47.40 5.24 6.55
C GLU A 20 -46.63 5.72 5.31
N ALA A 21 -47.30 5.86 4.16
CA ALA A 21 -46.68 6.31 2.92
C ALA A 21 -45.96 7.65 3.11
N LYS A 22 -46.60 8.58 3.84
CA LYS A 22 -45.99 9.86 4.19
C LYS A 22 -44.74 9.68 5.06
N LYS A 23 -44.79 8.85 6.11
CA LYS A 23 -43.60 8.57 6.94
C LYS A 23 -42.43 8.03 6.11
N TRP A 24 -42.67 6.99 5.32
CA TRP A 24 -41.64 6.37 4.49
C TRP A 24 -41.03 7.36 3.49
N LYS A 25 -41.87 8.20 2.87
CA LYS A 25 -41.43 9.26 1.95
C LYS A 25 -40.67 10.37 2.66
N ASP A 26 -41.11 10.81 3.84
CA ASP A 26 -40.44 11.85 4.63
C ASP A 26 -39.03 11.39 5.08
N PHE A 27 -38.83 10.08 5.25
CA PHE A 27 -37.51 9.46 5.47
C PHE A 27 -36.68 9.26 4.17
N GLY A 28 -37.22 9.65 3.01
CA GLY A 28 -36.54 9.61 1.72
C GLY A 28 -36.59 8.26 1.01
N PHE A 29 -37.46 7.33 1.41
CA PHE A 29 -37.59 6.04 0.75
C PHE A 29 -38.56 6.09 -0.42
N GLU A 30 -38.14 5.52 -1.55
CA GLU A 30 -39.02 5.21 -2.68
C GLU A 30 -39.94 4.04 -2.36
N VAL A 31 -41.10 3.98 -3.02
CA VAL A 31 -42.15 3.00 -2.71
C VAL A 31 -41.68 1.55 -2.89
N GLU A 32 -40.81 1.30 -3.86
CA GLU A 32 -40.23 -0.01 -4.12
C GLU A 32 -39.38 -0.48 -2.94
N ILE A 33 -38.47 0.37 -2.46
CA ILE A 33 -37.59 0.09 -1.32
C ILE A 33 -38.44 -0.04 -0.04
N ALA A 34 -39.36 0.89 0.19
CA ALA A 34 -40.23 0.88 1.35
C ALA A 34 -41.00 -0.45 1.45
N ARG A 35 -41.56 -0.93 0.33
CA ARG A 35 -42.32 -2.18 0.28
C ARG A 35 -41.49 -3.41 0.68
N GLU A 36 -40.22 -3.45 0.30
CA GLU A 36 -39.33 -4.55 0.70
C GLU A 36 -39.05 -4.53 2.21
N TRP A 37 -38.80 -3.34 2.76
CA TRP A 37 -38.46 -3.15 4.17
C TRP A 37 -39.67 -3.16 5.10
N LYS A 38 -40.87 -2.86 4.63
CA LYS A 38 -42.13 -2.90 5.41
C LYS A 38 -42.36 -4.25 6.09
N ARG A 39 -41.87 -5.34 5.51
CA ARG A 39 -42.01 -6.70 6.07
C ARG A 39 -40.88 -7.06 7.06
N VAL A 40 -39.99 -6.13 7.34
CA VAL A 40 -38.77 -6.34 8.14
C VAL A 40 -38.77 -5.40 9.33
N VAL A 41 -39.11 -4.13 9.10
CA VAL A 41 -39.14 -3.10 10.14
C VAL A 41 -40.54 -2.53 10.31
N ASP A 42 -40.79 -2.03 11.52
CA ASP A 42 -42.06 -1.43 11.87
C ASP A 42 -42.06 0.08 11.56
N GLU A 43 -40.90 0.73 11.69
CA GLU A 43 -40.71 2.16 11.37
C GLU A 43 -39.60 2.37 10.32
N PRO A 44 -39.74 3.37 9.41
CA PRO A 44 -38.72 3.68 8.40
C PRO A 44 -37.34 4.04 9.00
N SER A 45 -37.30 4.58 10.22
CA SER A 45 -36.06 4.94 10.91
C SER A 45 -35.18 3.73 11.23
N GLU A 46 -35.77 2.54 11.40
CA GLU A 46 -34.98 1.31 11.64
C GLU A 46 -34.26 0.86 10.36
N VAL A 47 -34.77 1.21 9.17
CA VAL A 47 -34.20 0.78 7.89
C VAL A 47 -32.76 1.25 7.75
N THR A 48 -32.49 2.51 8.14
CA THR A 48 -31.14 3.08 8.05
C THR A 48 -30.15 2.30 8.91
N GLU A 49 -30.57 1.80 10.06
CA GLU A 49 -29.68 1.00 10.93
C GLU A 49 -29.23 -0.29 10.24
N TRP A 50 -30.09 -0.94 9.45
CA TRP A 50 -29.75 -2.16 8.72
C TRP A 50 -29.00 -1.89 7.42
N ILE A 51 -29.40 -0.84 6.68
CA ILE A 51 -28.73 -0.42 5.44
C ILE A 51 -27.30 0.03 5.71
N ASP A 52 -27.05 0.75 6.81
CA ASP A 52 -25.69 1.19 7.19
C ASP A 52 -24.74 0.01 7.46
N LYS A 53 -25.29 -1.18 7.74
CA LYS A 53 -24.55 -2.43 7.89
C LYS A 53 -24.45 -3.23 6.59
N MET A 54 -24.88 -2.63 5.48
CA MET A 54 -24.94 -3.22 4.15
C MET A 54 -25.79 -4.51 4.11
N LEU A 55 -26.81 -4.60 4.96
CA LEU A 55 -27.70 -5.75 5.01
C LEU A 55 -28.90 -5.55 4.10
N THR A 56 -29.17 -6.56 3.28
CA THR A 56 -30.39 -6.59 2.46
C THR A 56 -31.62 -6.79 3.36
N PRO A 57 -32.84 -6.43 2.91
CA PRO A 57 -34.07 -6.69 3.66
C PRO A 57 -34.20 -8.15 4.11
N SER A 58 -33.81 -9.10 3.26
CA SER A 58 -33.87 -10.54 3.56
C SER A 58 -32.84 -10.98 4.61
N GLN A 59 -31.66 -10.37 4.65
CA GLN A 59 -30.67 -10.60 5.70
C GLN A 59 -31.11 -9.98 7.02
N ALA A 60 -31.53 -8.71 6.99
CA ALA A 60 -32.02 -7.99 8.16
C ALA A 60 -33.20 -8.72 8.82
N ARG A 61 -34.14 -9.25 8.02
CA ARG A 61 -35.26 -10.06 8.51
C ARG A 61 -34.78 -11.27 9.31
N ARG A 62 -33.86 -12.06 8.76
CA ARG A 62 -33.35 -13.27 9.44
C ARG A 62 -32.71 -12.91 10.79
N TRP A 63 -31.94 -11.82 10.84
CA TRP A 63 -31.33 -11.35 12.07
C TRP A 63 -32.38 -10.86 13.09
N LYS A 64 -33.38 -10.09 12.66
CA LYS A 64 -34.47 -9.61 13.52
C LYS A 64 -35.33 -10.77 14.04
N GLU A 65 -35.66 -11.76 13.20
CA GLU A 65 -36.38 -12.98 13.57
C GLU A 65 -35.57 -13.86 14.56
N ALA A 66 -34.24 -13.87 14.45
CA ALA A 66 -33.34 -14.47 15.44
C ALA A 66 -33.19 -13.59 16.71
N GLY A 67 -33.90 -12.46 16.78
CA GLY A 67 -33.97 -11.56 17.91
C GLY A 67 -32.72 -10.69 18.09
N PHE A 68 -31.92 -10.48 17.03
CA PHE A 68 -30.75 -9.61 17.07
C PHE A 68 -31.08 -8.23 16.55
N ARG A 69 -30.46 -7.21 17.15
CA ARG A 69 -30.48 -5.83 16.62
C ARG A 69 -29.44 -5.67 15.51
N ALA A 70 -29.58 -4.63 14.69
CA ALA A 70 -28.66 -4.34 13.59
C ALA A 70 -27.18 -4.27 14.05
N GLU A 71 -26.91 -3.63 15.20
CA GLU A 71 -25.57 -3.56 15.76
C GLU A 71 -24.98 -4.91 16.20
N GLU A 72 -25.83 -5.80 16.73
CA GLU A 72 -25.40 -7.13 17.15
C GLU A 72 -25.10 -8.01 15.95
N ALA A 73 -25.97 -7.96 14.93
CA ALA A 73 -25.76 -8.60 13.64
C ALA A 73 -24.43 -8.14 13.00
N ASP A 74 -24.15 -6.83 12.99
CA ASP A 74 -22.89 -6.28 12.49
C ASP A 74 -21.66 -6.81 13.24
N LYS A 75 -21.70 -6.87 14.58
CA LYS A 75 -20.61 -7.44 15.38
C LYS A 75 -20.36 -8.91 15.07
N LEU A 76 -21.42 -9.68 14.89
CA LEU A 76 -21.36 -11.11 14.59
C LEU A 76 -20.84 -11.36 13.18
N LEU A 77 -21.32 -10.62 12.19
CA LEU A 77 -20.85 -10.69 10.80
C LEU A 77 -19.37 -10.30 10.70
N ASN A 78 -18.95 -9.24 11.39
CA ASN A 78 -17.54 -8.86 11.46
C ASN A 78 -16.65 -9.91 12.14
N ALA A 79 -17.23 -10.78 12.96
CA ALA A 79 -16.57 -11.95 13.55
C ALA A 79 -16.70 -13.23 12.69
N GLY A 80 -17.27 -13.14 11.49
CA GLY A 80 -17.50 -14.26 10.59
C GLY A 80 -18.55 -15.26 11.11
N ILE A 81 -19.52 -14.79 11.90
CA ILE A 81 -20.60 -15.60 12.45
C ILE A 81 -21.88 -15.29 11.66
N GLU A 82 -22.41 -16.29 10.99
CA GLU A 82 -23.65 -16.20 10.23
C GLU A 82 -24.89 -16.27 11.15
N CYS A 83 -26.03 -15.77 10.65
CA CYS A 83 -27.28 -15.66 11.41
C CYS A 83 -27.74 -16.99 12.03
N GLU A 84 -27.72 -18.09 11.27
CA GLU A 84 -28.18 -19.40 11.76
C GLU A 84 -27.33 -19.89 12.94
N LYS A 85 -26.01 -19.75 12.82
CA LYS A 85 -25.08 -20.09 13.89
C LYS A 85 -25.25 -19.17 15.10
N ALA A 86 -25.44 -17.88 14.88
CA ALA A 86 -25.68 -16.93 15.96
C ALA A 86 -26.98 -17.26 16.72
N LYS A 87 -28.04 -17.62 16.00
CA LYS A 87 -29.31 -18.06 16.56
C LYS A 87 -29.14 -19.32 17.41
N GLU A 88 -28.46 -20.34 16.89
CA GLU A 88 -28.15 -21.57 17.63
C GLU A 88 -27.36 -21.29 18.93
N LEU A 89 -26.34 -20.44 18.85
CA LEU A 89 -25.52 -20.06 20.01
C LEU A 89 -26.35 -19.33 21.08
N LYS A 90 -27.28 -18.47 20.65
CA LYS A 90 -28.18 -17.72 21.53
C LYS A 90 -29.20 -18.64 22.20
N GLU A 91 -29.81 -19.56 21.45
CA GLU A 91 -30.72 -20.58 21.99
C GLU A 91 -30.04 -21.48 23.02
N LYS A 92 -28.77 -21.82 22.77
CA LYS A 92 -27.91 -22.56 23.72
C LYS A 92 -27.44 -21.73 24.91
N LYS A 93 -27.82 -20.44 25.00
CA LYS A 93 -27.40 -19.49 26.05
C LYS A 93 -25.87 -19.39 26.18
N ILE A 94 -25.16 -19.53 25.07
CA ILE A 94 -23.71 -19.37 25.03
C ILE A 94 -23.38 -17.88 25.03
N ASP A 95 -22.33 -17.52 25.76
CA ASP A 95 -21.80 -16.16 25.73
C ASP A 95 -21.23 -15.83 24.34
N LEU A 96 -22.01 -15.12 23.54
CA LEU A 96 -21.68 -14.68 22.18
C LEU A 96 -20.42 -13.80 22.17
N ASN A 97 -20.17 -12.99 23.20
CA ASN A 97 -19.01 -12.08 23.22
C ASN A 97 -17.70 -12.88 23.25
N ARG A 98 -17.66 -13.95 24.03
CA ARG A 98 -16.50 -14.86 24.08
C ARG A 98 -16.23 -15.52 22.73
N ILE A 99 -17.27 -15.90 22.00
CA ILE A 99 -17.14 -16.51 20.67
C ILE A 99 -16.70 -15.48 19.63
N ILE A 100 -17.27 -14.27 19.67
CA ILE A 100 -16.87 -13.13 18.82
C ILE A 100 -15.39 -12.84 18.98
N GLU A 101 -14.90 -12.72 20.22
CA GLU A 101 -13.49 -12.42 20.49
C GLU A 101 -12.57 -13.53 20.01
N LYS A 102 -12.91 -14.80 20.28
CA LYS A 102 -12.15 -15.96 19.81
C LYS A 102 -12.04 -15.98 18.29
N ASN A 103 -13.15 -15.78 17.58
CA ASN A 103 -13.16 -15.77 16.12
C ASN A 103 -12.38 -14.58 15.55
N ARG A 104 -12.55 -13.39 16.13
CA ARG A 104 -11.81 -12.19 15.74
C ARG A 104 -10.30 -12.39 15.83
N ASN A 105 -9.83 -12.97 16.94
CA ASN A 105 -8.40 -13.28 17.13
C ASN A 105 -7.88 -14.30 16.12
N SER A 106 -8.69 -15.33 15.80
CA SER A 106 -8.36 -16.32 14.78
C SER A 106 -8.27 -15.71 13.38
N LEU A 107 -9.22 -14.86 13.01
CA LEU A 107 -9.25 -14.13 11.74
C LEU A 107 -8.06 -13.17 11.64
N GLU A 108 -7.71 -12.46 12.71
CA GLU A 108 -6.56 -11.55 12.73
C GLU A 108 -5.24 -12.32 12.53
N LYS A 109 -5.08 -13.47 13.20
CA LYS A 109 -3.90 -14.33 13.04
C LYS A 109 -3.78 -14.85 11.60
N SER A 110 -4.90 -15.26 11.01
CA SER A 110 -4.97 -15.75 9.63
C SER A 110 -4.65 -14.64 8.63
N SER A 111 -5.22 -13.45 8.83
CA SER A 111 -4.94 -12.25 8.03
C SER A 111 -3.45 -11.87 8.08
N LYS A 112 -2.84 -11.85 9.28
CA LYS A 112 -1.39 -11.62 9.44
C LYS A 112 -0.54 -12.64 8.67
N LYS A 113 -0.93 -13.91 8.68
CA LYS A 113 -0.23 -14.97 7.94
C LYS A 113 -0.35 -14.78 6.42
N ILE A 114 -1.55 -14.48 5.93
CA ILE A 114 -1.81 -14.19 4.51
C ILE A 114 -1.01 -12.96 4.07
N HIS A 115 -1.04 -11.88 4.87
CA HIS A 115 -0.28 -10.66 4.58
C HIS A 115 1.22 -10.95 4.50
N LYS A 116 1.79 -11.68 5.47
CA LYS A 116 3.22 -12.07 5.46
C LYS A 116 3.59 -12.89 4.21
N ALA A 117 2.66 -13.68 3.68
CA ALA A 117 2.88 -14.50 2.48
C ALA A 117 2.72 -13.70 1.17
N ILE A 118 1.68 -12.89 1.06
CA ILE A 118 1.31 -12.19 -0.18
C ILE A 118 2.11 -10.89 -0.36
N PHE A 119 2.43 -10.18 0.72
CA PHE A 119 3.08 -8.87 0.64
C PHE A 119 4.41 -8.91 -0.14
N PRO A 120 5.34 -9.87 0.09
CA PRO A 120 6.58 -9.94 -0.70
C PRO A 120 6.33 -10.23 -2.19
N LEU A 121 5.31 -11.02 -2.52
CA LEU A 121 4.95 -11.33 -3.91
C LEU A 121 4.43 -10.08 -4.62
N LEU A 122 3.53 -9.32 -3.99
CA LEU A 122 3.03 -8.06 -4.53
C LEU A 122 4.15 -7.04 -4.73
N VAL A 123 5.07 -6.95 -3.76
CA VAL A 123 6.26 -6.09 -3.87
C VAL A 123 7.15 -6.55 -5.03
N GLY A 124 7.37 -7.85 -5.20
CA GLY A 124 8.13 -8.41 -6.31
C GLY A 124 7.51 -8.10 -7.68
N ILE A 125 6.20 -8.32 -7.83
CA ILE A 125 5.45 -7.97 -9.04
C ILE A 125 5.56 -6.46 -9.33
N LEU A 126 5.44 -5.61 -8.30
CA LEU A 126 5.59 -4.17 -8.44
C LEU A 126 6.99 -3.77 -8.93
N HIS A 127 8.05 -4.43 -8.43
CA HIS A 127 9.41 -4.20 -8.92
C HIS A 127 9.55 -4.64 -10.39
N ILE A 128 9.03 -5.82 -10.76
CA ILE A 128 9.08 -6.27 -12.15
C ILE A 128 8.37 -5.28 -13.07
N LEU A 129 7.15 -4.85 -12.72
CA LEU A 129 6.37 -3.92 -13.54
C LEU A 129 6.96 -2.51 -13.64
N THR A 130 7.69 -2.05 -12.62
CA THR A 130 8.36 -0.73 -12.68
C THR A 130 9.69 -0.78 -13.43
N PHE A 131 10.39 -1.91 -13.44
CA PHE A 131 11.67 -2.08 -14.15
C PHE A 131 11.51 -2.57 -15.61
N PHE A 132 10.43 -3.27 -15.95
CA PHE A 132 10.20 -3.79 -17.30
C PHE A 132 10.12 -2.69 -18.40
N PRO A 133 9.48 -1.52 -18.17
CA PRO A 133 9.47 -0.42 -19.14
C PRO A 133 10.87 0.15 -19.40
N ILE A 134 11.75 0.16 -18.39
CA ILE A 134 13.13 0.63 -18.52
C ILE A 134 13.90 -0.26 -19.50
N LEU A 135 13.70 -1.59 -19.43
CA LEU A 135 14.27 -2.54 -20.39
C LEU A 135 13.72 -2.36 -21.82
N ASN A 136 12.41 -2.11 -21.97
CA ASN A 136 11.81 -1.90 -23.28
C ASN A 136 12.23 -0.57 -23.93
N VAL A 137 12.47 0.49 -23.16
CA VAL A 137 13.02 1.75 -23.68
C VAL A 137 14.46 1.56 -24.20
N VAL A 138 15.24 0.68 -23.56
CA VAL A 138 16.60 0.32 -24.03
C VAL A 138 16.55 -0.49 -25.33
N LEU A 139 15.58 -1.41 -25.47
CA LEU A 139 15.45 -2.28 -26.66
C LEU A 139 14.83 -1.57 -27.88
N LEU A 140 13.91 -0.61 -27.67
CA LEU A 140 13.28 0.16 -28.76
C LEU A 140 14.21 1.21 -29.39
N ARG A 141 15.43 1.38 -28.89
CA ARG A 141 16.49 2.20 -29.51
C ARG A 141 16.90 1.72 -30.91
N GLN A 142 16.41 0.56 -31.36
CA GLN A 142 16.63 0.03 -32.71
C GLN A 142 15.57 0.43 -33.76
N GLY A 143 14.51 1.19 -33.43
CA GLY A 143 13.52 1.63 -34.43
C GLY A 143 12.80 2.93 -34.07
N GLN A 144 12.92 3.97 -34.91
CA GLN A 144 12.61 5.37 -34.59
C GLN A 144 11.13 5.74 -34.30
N ASN A 145 10.14 4.87 -34.48
CA ASN A 145 8.73 5.31 -34.58
C ASN A 145 7.78 4.93 -33.41
N SER A 146 8.24 4.28 -32.34
CA SER A 146 7.37 3.80 -31.24
C SER A 146 7.34 4.68 -29.98
N ILE A 147 8.02 5.82 -29.98
CA ILE A 147 8.34 6.60 -28.77
C ILE A 147 7.12 7.33 -28.18
N LEU A 148 6.10 7.68 -28.97
CA LEU A 148 4.99 8.53 -28.49
C LEU A 148 3.89 7.78 -27.70
N LEU A 149 3.59 6.52 -28.03
CA LEU A 149 2.48 5.79 -27.41
C LEU A 149 2.82 5.30 -25.98
N ASN A 150 4.10 5.06 -25.69
CA ASN A 150 4.56 4.54 -24.39
C ASN A 150 4.60 5.59 -23.27
N ASN A 151 4.75 6.88 -23.59
CA ASN A 151 4.95 7.92 -22.56
C ASN A 151 3.65 8.34 -21.85
N ALA A 152 2.48 8.11 -22.44
CA ALA A 152 1.18 8.48 -21.84
C ALA A 152 0.52 7.33 -21.06
N MET A 153 0.75 6.08 -21.47
CA MET A 153 0.10 4.91 -20.86
C MET A 153 0.75 4.50 -19.53
N LEU A 154 2.06 4.75 -19.36
CA LEU A 154 2.80 4.34 -18.18
C LEU A 154 2.45 5.17 -16.91
N PRO A 155 2.35 6.51 -16.96
CA PRO A 155 1.88 7.29 -15.81
C PRO A 155 0.45 6.93 -15.40
N LEU A 156 -0.42 6.62 -16.37
CA LEU A 156 -1.80 6.22 -16.12
C LEU A 156 -1.87 4.84 -15.43
N ALA A 157 -1.07 3.87 -15.89
CA ALA A 157 -0.94 2.56 -15.25
C ALA A 157 -0.41 2.67 -13.81
N ILE A 158 0.54 3.58 -13.58
CA ILE A 158 1.08 3.89 -12.25
C ILE A 158 0.00 4.51 -11.35
N LEU A 159 -0.76 5.49 -11.83
CA LEU A 159 -1.88 6.11 -11.10
C LEU A 159 -2.97 5.11 -10.72
N ILE A 160 -3.36 4.24 -11.67
CA ILE A 160 -4.32 3.16 -11.43
C ILE A 160 -3.78 2.20 -10.36
N MET A 161 -2.49 1.85 -10.40
CA MET A 161 -1.87 0.99 -9.37
C MET A 161 -1.81 1.64 -7.99
N VAL A 162 -1.48 2.94 -7.89
CA VAL A 162 -1.50 3.66 -6.60
C VAL A 162 -2.91 3.68 -6.02
N ALA A 163 -3.92 3.88 -6.87
CA ALA A 163 -5.32 3.84 -6.46
C ALA A 163 -5.73 2.44 -5.96
N LEU A 164 -5.32 1.38 -6.66
CA LEU A 164 -5.57 -0.01 -6.25
C LEU A 164 -4.86 -0.37 -4.93
N LEU A 165 -3.60 0.06 -4.75
CA LEU A 165 -2.86 -0.12 -3.50
C LEU A 165 -3.50 0.67 -2.35
N GLY A 166 -3.95 1.90 -2.59
CA GLY A 166 -4.69 2.70 -1.61
C GLY A 166 -6.02 2.04 -1.19
N ALA A 167 -6.75 1.48 -2.14
CA ALA A 167 -7.98 0.74 -1.88
C ALA A 167 -7.73 -0.55 -1.07
N PHE A 168 -6.65 -1.27 -1.36
CA PHE A 168 -6.26 -2.48 -0.63
C PHE A 168 -5.75 -2.20 0.80
N VAL A 169 -5.19 -1.02 1.03
CA VAL A 169 -4.66 -0.56 2.34
C VAL A 169 -5.74 0.11 3.21
N GLY A 170 -6.96 0.31 2.69
CA GLY A 170 -8.05 1.08 3.30
C GLY A 170 -8.35 0.81 4.79
N LYS A 171 -8.67 1.91 5.51
CA LYS A 171 -9.15 2.14 6.90
C LYS A 171 -8.58 1.33 8.09
N ARG A 172 -7.92 0.19 7.91
CA ARG A 172 -7.58 -0.75 8.99
C ARG A 172 -6.11 -0.75 9.46
N PHE A 173 -5.24 0.08 8.90
CA PHE A 173 -3.82 0.06 9.28
C PHE A 173 -3.32 1.40 9.84
N LYS A 174 -2.97 1.40 11.14
CA LYS A 174 -2.17 2.44 11.82
C LYS A 174 -0.70 2.49 11.34
N GLN A 175 -0.27 1.63 10.41
CA GLN A 175 1.10 1.62 9.87
C GLN A 175 1.22 2.50 8.62
N HIS A 176 1.09 3.81 8.83
CA HIS A 176 1.20 4.83 7.79
C HIS A 176 2.54 4.82 7.04
N LYS A 177 3.64 4.38 7.68
CA LYS A 177 5.00 4.51 7.14
C LYS A 177 5.22 3.76 5.82
N ASN A 178 4.71 2.53 5.69
CA ASN A 178 4.99 1.71 4.49
C ASN A 178 4.21 2.19 3.26
N PHE A 179 2.98 2.69 3.45
CA PHE A 179 2.18 3.26 2.37
C PHE A 179 2.82 4.52 1.80
N TYR A 180 3.28 5.44 2.66
CA TYR A 180 3.95 6.65 2.21
C TYR A 180 5.27 6.35 1.49
N THR A 181 6.03 5.33 1.92
CA THR A 181 7.24 4.90 1.19
C THR A 181 6.92 4.40 -0.21
N VAL A 182 5.89 3.56 -0.37
CA VAL A 182 5.46 3.07 -1.69
C VAL A 182 4.94 4.23 -2.55
N LEU A 183 4.12 5.13 -1.99
CA LEU A 183 3.62 6.30 -2.69
C LEU A 183 4.75 7.24 -3.14
N LEU A 184 5.73 7.52 -2.27
CA LEU A 184 6.91 8.32 -2.61
C LEU A 184 7.76 7.67 -3.70
N LEU A 185 8.00 6.36 -3.61
CA LEU A 185 8.71 5.61 -4.65
C LEU A 185 7.96 5.65 -5.99
N THR A 186 6.64 5.64 -5.94
CA THR A 186 5.80 5.68 -7.13
C THR A 186 5.76 7.07 -7.76
N ILE A 187 5.66 8.12 -6.95
CA ILE A 187 5.78 9.52 -7.40
C ILE A 187 7.19 9.77 -7.98
N TYR A 188 8.24 9.28 -7.30
CA TYR A 188 9.62 9.45 -7.72
C TYR A 188 9.93 8.71 -9.03
N SER A 189 9.46 7.46 -9.19
CA SER A 189 9.61 6.72 -10.46
C SER A 189 8.84 7.38 -11.60
N THR A 190 7.63 7.89 -11.34
CA THR A 190 6.86 8.67 -12.33
C THR A 190 7.59 9.96 -12.71
N PHE A 191 8.19 10.66 -11.75
CA PHE A 191 9.00 11.86 -11.99
C PHE A 191 10.23 11.54 -12.86
N LEU A 192 10.95 10.44 -12.59
CA LEU A 192 12.08 10.01 -13.42
C LEU A 192 11.68 9.69 -14.86
N LEU A 193 10.50 9.07 -15.05
CA LEU A 193 9.97 8.74 -16.37
C LEU A 193 9.52 9.98 -17.15
N LEU A 194 8.83 10.91 -16.49
CA LEU A 194 8.39 12.17 -17.11
C LEU A 194 9.57 13.09 -17.46
N ASN A 195 10.66 13.02 -16.68
CA ASN A 195 11.90 13.74 -16.94
C ASN A 195 12.93 12.90 -17.71
N ALA A 196 12.52 11.86 -18.43
CA ALA A 196 13.42 11.06 -19.27
C ALA A 196 14.15 11.91 -20.34
N SER A 197 13.61 13.08 -20.71
CA SER A 197 14.30 14.09 -21.53
C SER A 197 15.48 14.75 -20.79
N LEU A 198 15.37 14.98 -19.49
CA LEU A 198 16.46 15.38 -18.61
C LEU A 198 17.50 14.24 -18.48
N PHE A 199 17.01 13.00 -18.45
CA PHE A 199 17.84 11.79 -18.46
C PHE A 199 18.60 11.61 -19.79
N LEU A 200 18.03 12.03 -20.92
CA LEU A 200 18.71 12.09 -22.22
C LEU A 200 19.88 13.08 -22.21
N VAL A 201 19.73 14.22 -21.53
CA VAL A 201 20.81 15.20 -21.31
C VAL A 201 21.89 14.63 -20.38
N LEU A 202 21.50 13.86 -19.36
CA LEU A 202 22.41 13.21 -18.40
C LEU A 202 23.03 11.89 -18.89
N SER A 203 22.43 11.19 -19.85
CA SER A 203 22.89 9.90 -20.40
C SER A 203 24.17 9.99 -21.24
N LYS A 204 24.70 11.21 -21.43
CA LYS A 204 26.09 11.44 -21.87
C LYS A 204 27.11 11.21 -20.74
N ILE A 205 26.66 10.91 -19.53
CA ILE A 205 27.45 10.49 -18.38
C ILE A 205 27.17 8.98 -18.16
N ASP A 206 28.23 8.19 -17.98
CA ASP A 206 28.20 6.71 -18.04
C ASP A 206 27.09 6.08 -17.16
N ALA A 207 26.20 5.33 -17.81
CA ALA A 207 24.97 4.73 -17.27
C ALA A 207 25.14 3.77 -16.07
N ALA A 208 26.37 3.34 -15.76
CA ALA A 208 26.65 2.39 -14.68
C ALA A 208 26.38 2.97 -13.27
N GLU A 209 26.53 4.28 -13.10
CA GLU A 209 26.46 4.95 -11.78
C GLU A 209 25.03 5.15 -11.29
N VAL A 210 24.11 5.49 -12.21
CA VAL A 210 22.67 5.61 -11.89
C VAL A 210 22.07 4.24 -11.58
N ILE A 211 22.53 3.20 -12.28
CA ILE A 211 22.10 1.82 -12.06
C ILE A 211 22.55 1.33 -10.68
N ALA A 212 23.78 1.63 -10.25
CA ALA A 212 24.26 1.27 -8.91
C ALA A 212 23.44 1.92 -7.78
N GLY A 213 23.09 3.20 -7.92
CA GLY A 213 22.21 3.90 -6.97
C GLY A 213 20.77 3.35 -6.92
N LEU A 214 20.23 2.95 -8.08
CA LEU A 214 18.90 2.35 -8.22
C LEU A 214 18.79 0.95 -7.58
N PHE A 215 19.87 0.18 -7.52
CA PHE A 215 19.90 -1.13 -6.86
C PHE A 215 20.23 -1.08 -5.36
N LEU A 216 20.95 -0.04 -4.89
CA LEU A 216 21.33 0.12 -3.49
C LEU A 216 20.13 0.44 -2.57
N TYR A 217 19.19 1.27 -3.02
CA TYR A 217 18.07 1.71 -2.17
C TYR A 217 17.08 0.58 -1.79
N PRO A 218 16.64 -0.30 -2.72
CA PRO A 218 15.75 -1.41 -2.38
C PRO A 218 16.43 -2.46 -1.48
N ILE A 219 17.73 -2.72 -1.68
CA ILE A 219 18.48 -3.70 -0.88
C ILE A 219 18.63 -3.21 0.57
N VAL A 220 18.94 -1.93 0.76
CA VAL A 220 19.00 -1.29 2.09
C VAL A 220 17.60 -1.28 2.74
N ALA A 221 16.54 -0.96 1.98
CA ALA A 221 15.17 -0.96 2.50
C ALA A 221 14.67 -2.36 2.92
N ILE A 222 14.98 -3.40 2.13
CA ILE A 222 14.64 -4.80 2.46
C ILE A 222 15.44 -5.29 3.67
N SER A 223 16.71 -4.89 3.78
CA SER A 223 17.56 -5.22 4.93
C SER A 223 17.04 -4.59 6.23
N LEU A 224 16.60 -3.32 6.17
CA LEU A 224 15.99 -2.61 7.30
C LEU A 224 14.65 -3.24 7.74
N ALA A 225 13.83 -3.70 6.78
CA ALA A 225 12.56 -4.36 7.09
C ALA A 225 12.76 -5.70 7.82
N LYS A 226 13.83 -6.45 7.51
CA LYS A 226 14.09 -7.77 8.10
C LYS A 226 14.63 -7.68 9.53
N VAL A 227 15.47 -6.69 9.81
CA VAL A 227 15.99 -6.39 11.17
C VAL A 227 14.87 -5.99 12.15
N SER A 228 13.80 -5.36 11.65
CA SER A 228 12.64 -4.96 12.48
C SER A 228 11.71 -6.10 12.93
N SER A 229 11.98 -7.35 12.51
CA SER A 229 11.08 -8.49 12.71
C SER A 229 11.55 -9.54 13.74
N VAL A 230 12.63 -9.26 14.48
CA VAL A 230 13.20 -10.16 15.51
C VAL A 230 12.97 -9.60 16.91
N GLU A 231 12.79 -10.51 17.87
CA GLU A 231 11.98 -10.43 19.09
C GLU A 231 12.31 -9.35 20.15
N LYS A 232 11.28 -9.05 20.95
CA LYS A 232 10.96 -7.80 21.66
C LYS A 232 11.82 -7.34 22.85
N ARG A 233 12.97 -7.95 23.16
CA ARG A 233 13.65 -7.64 24.44
C ARG A 233 14.87 -6.73 24.40
N ASP A 234 15.32 -6.32 23.21
CA ASP A 234 16.51 -5.46 23.10
C ASP A 234 16.34 -4.34 22.06
N GLU A 235 15.09 -3.89 21.88
CA GLU A 235 14.71 -2.90 20.86
C GLU A 235 15.44 -1.57 21.06
N GLU A 236 15.72 -1.13 22.28
CA GLU A 236 16.28 0.19 22.52
C GLU A 236 17.77 0.30 22.16
N GLU A 237 18.60 -0.67 22.57
CA GLU A 237 20.03 -0.71 22.22
C GLU A 237 20.22 -0.98 20.72
N LYS A 238 19.42 -1.88 20.13
CA LYS A 238 19.44 -2.15 18.68
C LYS A 238 19.00 -0.92 17.88
N ASN A 239 17.98 -0.18 18.34
CA ASN A 239 17.57 1.07 17.69
C ASN A 239 18.64 2.17 17.84
N LYS A 240 19.33 2.26 18.99
CA LYS A 240 20.46 3.19 19.17
C LYS A 240 21.65 2.84 18.28
N ALA A 241 21.94 1.57 18.08
CA ALA A 241 22.98 1.10 17.16
C ALA A 241 22.61 1.38 15.70
N LEU A 242 21.36 1.12 15.31
CA LEU A 242 20.83 1.41 13.97
C LEU A 242 20.87 2.92 13.66
N ILE A 243 20.45 3.76 14.61
CA ILE A 243 20.49 5.22 14.46
C ILE A 243 21.93 5.73 14.34
N ARG A 244 22.88 5.15 15.09
CA ARG A 244 24.31 5.46 14.96
C ARG A 244 24.82 5.13 13.55
N TRP A 245 24.48 3.95 13.03
CA TRP A 245 24.85 3.54 11.68
C TRP A 245 24.21 4.40 10.59
N LEU A 246 22.94 4.79 10.73
CA LEU A 246 22.26 5.66 9.78
C LEU A 246 22.88 7.06 9.72
N LYS A 247 23.32 7.61 10.86
CA LYS A 247 24.06 8.88 10.91
C LYS A 247 25.41 8.79 10.21
N ILE A 248 26.15 7.70 10.43
CA ILE A 248 27.44 7.46 9.75
C ILE A 248 27.21 7.33 8.24
N TYR A 249 26.20 6.56 7.84
CA TYR A 249 25.87 6.35 6.43
C TYR A 249 25.43 7.65 5.73
N SER A 250 24.62 8.50 6.37
CA SER A 250 24.19 9.75 5.75
C SER A 250 25.36 10.73 5.56
N VAL A 251 26.32 10.76 6.48
CA VAL A 251 27.54 11.57 6.36
C VAL A 251 28.42 11.04 5.23
N LEU A 252 28.65 9.72 5.15
CA LEU A 252 29.42 9.10 4.07
C LEU A 252 28.77 9.31 2.70
N PHE A 253 27.45 9.21 2.62
CA PHE A 253 26.69 9.47 1.39
C PHE A 253 26.77 10.93 0.96
N THR A 254 26.71 11.87 1.91
CA THR A 254 26.85 13.30 1.63
C THR A 254 28.26 13.64 1.15
N LEU A 255 29.30 13.05 1.76
CA LEU A 255 30.68 13.20 1.32
C LEU A 255 30.91 12.60 -0.08
N LEU A 256 30.28 11.47 -0.40
CA LEU A 256 30.33 10.84 -1.72
C LEU A 256 29.68 11.73 -2.79
N ILE A 257 28.53 12.34 -2.49
CA ILE A 257 27.88 13.28 -3.39
C ILE A 257 28.73 14.54 -3.55
N ALA A 258 29.26 15.11 -2.46
CA ALA A 258 30.07 16.32 -2.52
C ALA A 258 31.37 16.11 -3.32
N THR A 259 32.03 14.96 -3.16
CA THR A 259 33.22 14.59 -3.95
C THR A 259 32.87 14.31 -5.42
N GLY A 260 31.74 13.63 -5.69
CA GLY A 260 31.24 13.43 -7.05
C GLY A 260 30.94 14.74 -7.78
N TYR A 261 30.28 15.70 -7.10
CA TYR A 261 29.99 17.03 -7.66
C TYR A 261 31.25 17.88 -7.81
N GLY A 262 32.20 17.81 -6.88
CA GLY A 262 33.49 18.50 -7.00
C GLY A 262 34.33 18.01 -8.18
N LEU A 263 34.34 16.70 -8.43
CA LEU A 263 35.01 16.12 -9.60
C LEU A 263 34.29 16.49 -10.91
N LEU A 264 32.96 16.46 -10.93
CA LEU A 264 32.20 16.94 -12.08
C LEU A 264 32.52 18.40 -12.40
N SER A 265 32.56 19.29 -11.39
CA SER A 265 32.80 20.72 -11.63
C SER A 265 34.21 21.00 -12.17
N ILE A 266 35.22 20.25 -11.73
CA ILE A 266 36.59 20.34 -12.27
C ILE A 266 36.63 19.88 -13.73
N VAL A 267 35.95 18.78 -14.06
CA VAL A 267 35.91 18.23 -15.43
C VAL A 267 35.16 19.15 -16.39
N PHE A 268 34.06 19.76 -15.96
CA PHE A 268 33.25 20.65 -16.80
C PHE A 268 33.86 22.06 -16.96
N ASN A 269 34.77 22.47 -16.08
CA ASN A 269 35.39 23.80 -16.14
C ASN A 269 36.78 23.80 -16.81
N SER A 270 37.36 22.63 -17.12
CA SER A 270 38.61 22.52 -17.86
C SER A 270 38.34 22.39 -19.37
N SER A 271 38.68 23.42 -20.14
CA SER A 271 38.42 23.51 -21.58
C SER A 271 39.46 22.79 -22.47
N SER A 272 40.41 22.05 -21.91
CA SER A 272 41.43 21.33 -22.69
C SER A 272 41.27 19.81 -22.65
N LEU A 273 41.32 19.20 -23.84
CA LEU A 273 41.23 17.76 -24.10
C LEU A 273 42.30 16.92 -23.36
N GLU A 274 43.42 17.54 -23.03
CA GLU A 274 44.55 16.90 -22.35
C GLU A 274 44.32 16.73 -20.84
N VAL A 275 43.59 17.68 -20.22
CA VAL A 275 43.10 17.56 -18.84
C VAL A 275 42.03 16.47 -18.75
N PHE A 276 41.18 16.35 -19.77
CA PHE A 276 40.19 15.26 -19.85
C PHE A 276 40.85 13.87 -19.89
N ARG A 277 41.96 13.70 -20.63
CA ARG A 277 42.69 12.43 -20.71
C ARG A 277 43.39 12.06 -19.40
N ASN A 278 44.02 13.03 -18.71
CA ASN A 278 44.61 12.79 -17.40
C ASN A 278 43.55 12.55 -16.32
N ASN A 279 42.35 13.12 -16.48
CA ASN A 279 41.20 12.87 -15.60
C ASN A 279 40.62 11.46 -15.74
N ILE A 280 40.81 10.75 -16.86
CA ILE A 280 40.38 9.34 -16.99
C ILE A 280 41.11 8.46 -15.97
N VAL A 281 42.41 8.67 -15.75
CA VAL A 281 43.17 7.90 -14.74
C VAL A 281 42.69 8.23 -13.33
N MET A 282 42.47 9.51 -13.02
CA MET A 282 41.87 9.96 -11.76
C MET A 282 40.45 9.38 -11.56
N PHE A 283 39.67 9.26 -12.64
CA PHE A 283 38.33 8.67 -12.64
C PHE A 283 38.37 7.17 -12.41
N HIS A 284 39.36 6.46 -12.95
CA HIS A 284 39.59 5.04 -12.63
C HIS A 284 40.06 4.82 -11.19
N PHE A 285 40.90 5.70 -10.65
CA PHE A 285 41.27 5.68 -9.23
C PHE A 285 40.08 5.96 -8.33
N PHE A 286 39.22 6.91 -8.69
CA PHE A 286 37.97 7.18 -7.97
C PHE A 286 37.00 6.00 -8.04
N ARG A 287 36.84 5.37 -9.22
CA ARG A 287 36.08 4.11 -9.37
C ARG A 287 36.63 3.02 -8.45
N LEU A 288 37.95 2.79 -8.45
CA LEU A 288 38.61 1.81 -7.59
C LEU A 288 38.39 2.12 -6.10
N PHE A 289 38.47 3.39 -5.71
CA PHE A 289 38.22 3.84 -4.35
C PHE A 289 36.77 3.55 -3.93
N VAL A 290 35.77 3.87 -4.76
CA VAL A 290 34.36 3.56 -4.49
C VAL A 290 34.12 2.05 -4.37
N TYR A 291 34.72 1.24 -5.25
CA TYR A 291 34.63 -0.22 -5.17
C TYR A 291 35.30 -0.80 -3.91
N LEU A 292 36.46 -0.29 -3.52
CA LEU A 292 37.15 -0.72 -2.30
C LEU A 292 36.35 -0.31 -1.06
N THR A 293 35.77 0.88 -1.04
CA THR A 293 34.90 1.35 0.06
C THR A 293 33.64 0.47 0.16
N TYR A 294 33.03 0.12 -0.98
CA TYR A 294 31.92 -0.82 -1.08
C TYR A 294 32.29 -2.21 -0.53
N LEU A 295 33.42 -2.79 -0.96
CA LEU A 295 33.90 -4.09 -0.46
C LEU A 295 34.17 -4.06 1.04
N PHE A 296 34.70 -2.96 1.57
CA PHE A 296 34.97 -2.80 3.00
C PHE A 296 33.66 -2.74 3.81
N VAL A 297 32.64 -2.03 3.30
CA VAL A 297 31.31 -1.98 3.92
C VAL A 297 30.62 -3.35 3.85
N CYS A 298 30.70 -4.05 2.72
CA CYS A 298 30.17 -5.41 2.58
C CYS A 298 30.88 -6.39 3.51
N ALA A 299 32.21 -6.33 3.63
CA ALA A 299 32.98 -7.18 4.54
C ALA A 299 32.65 -6.89 6.01
N GLY A 300 32.53 -5.62 6.39
CA GLY A 300 32.08 -5.21 7.72
C GLY A 300 30.65 -5.69 8.03
N PHE A 301 29.76 -5.63 7.05
CA PHE A 301 28.38 -6.11 7.17
C PHE A 301 28.30 -7.65 7.27
N VAL A 302 29.11 -8.38 6.51
CA VAL A 302 29.22 -9.85 6.62
C VAL A 302 29.78 -10.24 7.99
N SER A 303 30.83 -9.56 8.46
CA SER A 303 31.39 -9.79 9.80
C SER A 303 30.36 -9.51 10.91
N PHE A 304 29.56 -8.44 10.77
CA PHE A 304 28.47 -8.12 11.68
C PHE A 304 27.39 -9.20 11.69
N ILE A 305 26.96 -9.69 10.53
CA ILE A 305 25.98 -10.77 10.41
C ILE A 305 26.53 -12.07 11.03
N VAL A 306 27.78 -12.43 10.72
CA VAL A 306 28.42 -13.64 11.27
C VAL A 306 28.50 -13.57 12.79
N LYS A 307 28.84 -12.40 13.35
CA LYS A 307 28.89 -12.19 14.81
C LYS A 307 27.50 -12.21 15.45
N ALA A 308 26.52 -11.55 14.84
CA ALA A 308 25.13 -11.56 15.31
C ALA A 308 24.52 -12.98 15.29
N LEU A 309 24.92 -13.82 14.32
CA LEU A 309 24.49 -15.22 14.24
C LEU A 309 25.31 -16.16 15.13
N SER A 310 26.56 -15.82 15.48
CA SER A 310 27.36 -16.64 16.41
C SER A 310 26.98 -16.41 17.87
N ASP A 311 26.55 -15.20 18.21
CA ASP A 311 26.11 -14.82 19.57
C ASP A 311 24.67 -15.32 19.89
N GLU A 312 23.98 -15.94 18.93
CA GLU A 312 22.66 -16.57 19.07
C GLU A 312 22.72 -18.09 19.41
N LYS A 313 23.90 -18.64 19.71
CA LYS A 313 24.08 -20.01 20.25
C LYS A 313 24.44 -19.98 21.74
#